data_AF-A0A9W5R0I2-F1
#
_entry.id   AF-A0A9W5R0I2-F1
#
_cell.length_a   1.000
_cell.length_b   1.000
_cell.length_c   1.000
_cell.angle_alpha   90.00
_cell.angle_beta   90.00
_cell.angle_gamma   90.00
#
_symmetry.space_group_name_H-M   'P 1'
#
loop_
_entity.id
_entity.type
_entity.pdbx_description
1 polymer ?
#
loop_
_entity_poly.entity_id
_entity_poly.type
_entity_poly.pdbx_seq_one_letter_code
_entity_poly.pdbx_strand_id
1 'polypeptide(L)'
;MTNAPWEWVPMEQVHELYTLRWQIEIVFKTWKSLFDIDHCRTVKQERIECHLYGKLIAIFLCSSTMFKMRQLLLQKKQKELSEYKAMGMIQDHLLLLYQAVQKNTQEITKLLIRLFHLLQQNGRKSHRYEKKTIFDIMGVHYEYSIAREQKKAA
;
A
#
# COMPACT_ATOMS: atom_id res chain seq x y z
N MET A 1 -13.47 24.34 -3.71
CA MET A 1 -14.06 24.31 -5.07
C MET A 1 -13.98 22.87 -5.57
N THR A 2 -15.09 22.30 -6.04
CA THR A 2 -15.14 20.95 -6.63
C THR A 2 -15.90 21.05 -7.95
N ASN A 3 -15.49 20.26 -8.93
CA ASN A 3 -16.23 20.06 -10.19
C ASN A 3 -17.17 18.84 -10.11
N ALA A 4 -17.21 18.15 -8.97
CA ALA A 4 -18.11 17.02 -8.77
C ALA A 4 -19.56 17.50 -8.60
N PRO A 5 -20.51 16.93 -9.34
CA PRO A 5 -21.93 17.25 -9.22
C PRO A 5 -22.48 16.75 -7.87
N TRP A 6 -23.44 17.49 -7.30
CA TRP A 6 -24.02 17.20 -5.99
C TRP A 6 -24.81 15.88 -5.98
N GLU A 7 -25.30 15.43 -7.14
CA GLU A 7 -25.98 14.14 -7.30
C GLU A 7 -25.03 12.95 -7.03
N TRP A 8 -23.73 13.11 -7.30
CA TRP A 8 -22.74 12.04 -7.13
C TRP A 8 -22.01 12.13 -5.79
N VAL A 9 -21.76 13.35 -5.32
CA VAL A 9 -21.06 13.60 -4.05
C VAL A 9 -21.84 14.66 -3.27
N PRO A 10 -22.64 14.23 -2.27
CA PRO A 10 -23.31 15.17 -1.37
C PRO A 10 -22.30 16.07 -0.65
N MET A 11 -22.68 17.33 -0.40
CA MET A 11 -21.79 18.34 0.21
C MET A 11 -21.15 17.85 1.52
N GLU A 12 -21.90 17.09 2.31
CA GLU A 12 -21.45 16.51 3.59
C GLU A 12 -20.27 15.54 3.43
N GLN A 13 -20.17 14.86 2.29
CA GLN A 13 -19.12 13.87 2.01
C GLN A 13 -17.89 14.47 1.33
N VAL A 14 -18.01 15.67 0.74
CA VAL A 14 -16.90 16.34 0.02
C VAL A 14 -15.68 16.51 0.92
N HIS A 15 -15.88 16.97 2.16
CA HIS A 15 -14.79 17.15 3.12
C HIS A 15 -14.13 15.82 3.48
N GLU A 16 -14.92 14.77 3.70
CA GLU A 16 -14.41 13.45 4.05
C GLU A 16 -13.59 12.84 2.90
N LEU A 17 -14.09 12.91 1.66
CA LEU A 17 -13.35 12.45 0.48
C LEU A 17 -12.07 13.26 0.25
N TYR A 18 -12.09 14.58 0.50
CA TYR A 18 -10.89 15.40 0.36
C TYR A 18 -9.77 14.98 1.33
N THR A 19 -10.10 14.35 2.47
CA THR A 19 -9.08 13.79 3.36
C THR A 19 -8.26 12.68 2.70
N LEU A 20 -8.81 11.98 1.70
CA LEU A 20 -8.09 10.96 0.93
C LEU A 20 -6.94 11.55 0.09
N ARG A 21 -6.91 12.87 -0.14
CA ARG A 21 -5.77 13.53 -0.77
C ARG A 21 -4.46 13.20 -0.04
N TRP A 22 -4.50 13.07 1.29
CA TRP A 22 -3.30 12.71 2.08
C TRP A 22 -2.71 11.34 1.71
N GLN A 23 -3.43 10.45 1.03
CA GLN A 23 -2.89 9.15 0.62
C GLN A 23 -1.70 9.30 -0.33
N ILE A 24 -1.74 10.28 -1.23
CA ILE A 24 -0.59 10.51 -2.12
C ILE A 24 0.65 10.94 -1.32
N GLU A 25 0.47 11.72 -0.25
CA GLU A 25 1.56 12.12 0.63
C GLU A 25 2.12 10.92 1.41
N ILE A 26 1.27 10.00 1.85
CA ILE A 26 1.70 8.76 2.52
C ILE A 26 2.51 7.88 1.56
N VAL A 27 2.07 7.75 0.31
CA VAL A 27 2.80 7.03 -0.75
C VAL A 27 4.18 7.66 -0.96
N PHE A 28 4.26 8.98 -1.19
CA PHE A 28 5.54 9.66 -1.39
C PHE A 28 6.44 9.62 -0.14
N LYS A 29 5.89 9.74 1.07
CA LYS A 29 6.65 9.57 2.32
C LYS A 29 7.22 8.17 2.44
N THR A 30 6.44 7.16 2.07
CA THR A 30 6.89 5.76 2.05
C THR A 30 8.03 5.57 1.05
N TRP A 31 7.91 6.11 -0.17
CA TRP A 31 8.96 6.01 -1.17
C TRP A 31 10.27 6.69 -0.75
N LYS A 32 10.19 7.89 -0.18
CA LYS A 32 11.37 8.58 0.37
C LYS A 32 12.01 7.80 1.52
N SER A 33 11.21 7.33 2.47
CA SER A 33 11.72 6.61 3.64
C SER A 33 12.30 5.23 3.34
N LEU A 34 11.76 4.52 2.34
CA LEU A 34 12.14 3.12 2.06
C LEU A 34 13.16 3.01 0.93
N PHE A 35 13.11 3.90 -0.06
CA PHE A 35 13.96 3.82 -1.26
C PHE A 35 14.94 4.99 -1.37
N ASP A 36 14.95 5.90 -0.38
CA ASP A 36 15.83 7.06 -0.30
C ASP A 36 15.85 7.89 -1.61
N ILE A 37 14.71 8.02 -2.28
CA ILE A 37 14.63 8.63 -3.62
C ILE A 37 15.02 10.12 -3.63
N ASP A 38 14.92 10.79 -2.49
CA ASP A 38 15.34 12.17 -2.27
C ASP A 38 16.84 12.32 -1.99
N HIS A 39 17.55 11.22 -1.74
CA HIS A 39 18.99 11.22 -1.54
C HIS A 39 19.73 10.94 -2.85
N CYS A 40 20.34 12.00 -3.40
CA CYS A 40 21.22 11.95 -4.54
C CYS A 40 22.65 12.33 -4.13
N ARG A 41 23.63 11.53 -4.57
CA ARG A 41 25.04 11.88 -4.44
C ARG A 41 25.46 12.78 -5.59
N THR A 42 26.40 13.68 -5.34
CA THR A 42 27.00 14.52 -6.39
C THR A 42 27.89 13.66 -7.27
N VAL A 43 27.34 13.15 -8.37
CA VAL A 43 28.03 12.38 -9.40
C VAL A 43 27.62 12.89 -10.78
N LYS A 44 28.22 12.37 -11.85
CA LYS A 44 27.83 12.71 -13.22
C LYS A 44 26.34 12.45 -13.45
N GLN A 45 25.70 13.29 -14.26
CA GLN A 45 24.26 13.26 -14.52
C GLN A 45 23.77 11.87 -14.93
N GLU A 46 24.50 11.20 -15.82
CA GLU A 46 24.11 9.89 -16.36
C GLU A 46 24.05 8.82 -15.26
N ARG A 47 24.93 8.92 -14.24
CA ARG A 47 24.90 8.02 -13.08
C ARG A 47 23.73 8.33 -12.16
N ILE A 48 23.37 9.60 -12.00
CA ILE A 48 22.18 10.00 -11.22
C ILE A 48 20.91 9.46 -11.89
N GLU A 49 20.77 9.67 -13.19
CA GLU A 49 19.63 9.21 -13.98
C GLU A 49 19.49 7.69 -13.90
N CYS A 50 20.58 6.94 -14.13
CA CYS A 50 20.57 5.48 -14.03
C CYS A 50 20.13 4.99 -12.64
N HIS A 51 20.65 5.60 -11.57
CA HIS A 51 20.29 5.26 -10.19
C HIS A 51 18.81 5.58 -9.89
N LEU A 52 18.34 6.73 -10.37
CA LEU A 52 16.95 7.16 -10.23
C LEU A 52 16.00 6.18 -10.94
N TYR A 53 16.30 5.80 -12.19
CA TYR A 53 15.50 4.82 -12.92
C TYR A 53 15.47 3.46 -12.20
N GLY A 54 16.62 2.99 -11.69
CA GLY A 54 16.68 1.77 -10.88
C GLY A 54 15.77 1.83 -9.65
N LYS A 55 15.80 2.94 -8.90
CA LYS A 55 14.90 3.18 -7.77
C LYS A 55 13.43 3.22 -8.18
N LEU A 56 13.09 3.89 -9.29
CA LEU A 56 11.72 3.97 -9.79
C LEU A 56 11.18 2.59 -10.21
N ILE A 57 12.00 1.76 -10.84
CA ILE A 57 11.63 0.38 -11.18
C ILE A 57 11.38 -0.44 -9.91
N ALA A 58 12.26 -0.35 -8.90
CA ALA A 58 12.07 -1.04 -7.63
C ALA A 58 10.79 -0.59 -6.91
N ILE A 59 10.53 0.72 -6.85
CA ILE A 59 9.32 1.30 -6.29
C ILE A 59 8.08 0.78 -7.04
N PHE A 60 8.13 0.74 -8.37
CA PHE A 60 7.03 0.26 -9.19
C PHE A 60 6.71 -1.21 -8.90
N LEU A 61 7.73 -2.08 -8.87
CA LEU A 61 7.55 -3.50 -8.57
C LEU A 61 6.99 -3.73 -7.17
N CYS A 62 7.53 -3.05 -6.16
CA CYS A 62 7.04 -3.13 -4.80
C CYS A 62 5.62 -2.61 -4.66
N SER A 63 5.30 -1.46 -5.27
CA SER A 63 3.97 -0.84 -5.21
C SER A 63 2.93 -1.75 -5.86
N SER A 64 3.18 -2.24 -7.08
CA SER A 64 2.28 -3.14 -7.80
C SER A 64 2.02 -4.42 -7.02
N THR A 65 3.06 -5.00 -6.42
CA THR A 65 2.92 -6.18 -5.56
C THR A 65 2.11 -5.86 -4.30
N MET A 66 2.38 -4.72 -3.65
CA MET A 66 1.66 -4.29 -2.45
C MET A 66 0.16 -4.10 -2.72
N PHE A 67 -0.18 -3.38 -3.78
CA PHE A 67 -1.58 -3.17 -4.16
C PHE A 67 -2.30 -4.49 -4.46
N LYS A 68 -1.62 -5.41 -5.18
CA LYS A 68 -2.22 -6.71 -5.47
C LYS A 68 -2.41 -7.57 -4.21
N MET A 69 -1.42 -7.59 -3.31
CA MET A 69 -1.49 -8.33 -2.05
C MET A 69 -2.59 -7.75 -1.14
N ARG A 70 -2.72 -6.42 -1.07
CA ARG A 70 -3.80 -5.74 -0.33
C ARG A 70 -5.17 -6.15 -0.87
N GLN A 71 -5.36 -6.13 -2.18
CA GLN A 71 -6.61 -6.57 -2.81
C GLN A 71 -6.94 -8.02 -2.45
N LEU A 72 -5.96 -8.93 -2.56
CA LEU A 72 -6.15 -10.35 -2.25
C LEU A 72 -6.45 -10.58 -0.76
N LEU A 73 -5.80 -9.85 0.14
CA LEU A 73 -6.03 -9.96 1.59
C LEU A 73 -7.42 -9.43 1.98
N LEU A 74 -7.87 -8.34 1.36
CA LEU A 74 -9.22 -7.84 1.56
C LEU A 74 -10.24 -8.89 1.09
N GLN A 75 -10.12 -9.39 -0.15
CA GLN A 75 -11.07 -10.35 -0.71
C GLN A 75 -11.11 -11.68 0.06
N LYS A 76 -9.95 -12.23 0.43
CA LYS A 76 -9.86 -13.58 1.03
C LYS A 76 -9.98 -13.59 2.54
N LYS A 77 -9.59 -12.50 3.21
CA LYS A 77 -9.46 -12.45 4.68
C LYS A 77 -10.16 -11.26 5.32
N GLN A 78 -10.74 -10.35 4.52
CA GLN A 78 -11.37 -9.13 5.02
C GLN A 78 -10.43 -8.30 5.89
N LYS A 79 -9.14 -8.26 5.53
CA LYS A 79 -8.11 -7.54 6.29
C LYS A 79 -7.60 -6.33 5.53
N GLU A 80 -7.48 -5.22 6.25
CA GLU A 80 -6.80 -4.03 5.75
C GLU A 80 -5.29 -4.13 6.01
N LEU A 81 -4.53 -3.96 4.93
CA LEU A 81 -3.08 -3.99 4.94
C LEU A 81 -2.51 -2.56 5.13
N SER A 82 -1.49 -2.43 5.98
CA SER A 82 -0.71 -1.20 6.13
C SER A 82 0.23 -1.02 4.94
N GLU A 83 0.07 0.08 4.20
CA GLU A 83 0.88 0.40 3.02
C GLU A 83 2.37 0.44 3.35
N TYR A 84 2.77 1.18 4.38
CA TYR A 84 4.17 1.31 4.79
C TYR A 84 4.80 -0.03 5.18
N LYS A 85 4.16 -0.79 6.10
CA LYS A 85 4.68 -2.09 6.55
C LYS A 85 4.78 -3.07 5.39
N ALA A 86 3.73 -3.16 4.57
CA ALA A 86 3.72 -4.07 3.44
C ALA A 86 4.80 -3.74 2.43
N MET A 87 4.98 -2.46 2.12
CA MET A 87 5.99 -2.03 1.16
C MET A 87 7.41 -2.34 1.65
N GLY A 88 7.71 -2.13 2.93
CA GLY A 88 8.98 -2.53 3.53
C GLY A 88 9.19 -4.05 3.47
N MET A 89 8.21 -4.83 3.89
CA MET A 89 8.30 -6.30 3.83
C MET A 89 8.50 -6.82 2.40
N ILE A 90 7.86 -6.21 1.40
CA ILE A 90 8.02 -6.59 0.00
C ILE A 90 9.41 -6.20 -0.51
N GLN A 91 9.90 -5.01 -0.13
CA GLN A 91 11.24 -4.55 -0.48
C GLN A 91 12.32 -5.51 0.06
N ASP A 92 12.17 -6.04 1.28
CA ASP A 92 13.10 -7.03 1.83
C ASP A 92 13.15 -8.33 1.00
N HIS A 93 12.08 -8.64 0.28
CA HIS A 93 11.97 -9.84 -0.57
C HIS A 93 12.34 -9.59 -2.04
N LEU A 94 12.69 -8.36 -2.42
CA LEU A 94 12.94 -7.96 -3.81
C LEU A 94 14.13 -8.73 -4.42
N LEU A 95 15.19 -8.94 -3.63
CA LEU A 95 16.34 -9.75 -4.04
C LEU A 95 15.97 -11.23 -4.23
N LEU A 96 15.16 -11.80 -3.33
CA LEU A 96 14.67 -13.17 -3.45
C LEU A 96 13.79 -13.33 -4.68
N LEU A 97 12.99 -12.32 -5.01
CA LEU A 97 12.15 -12.30 -6.20
C LEU A 97 13.00 -12.28 -7.48
N TYR A 98 14.07 -11.46 -7.51
CA TYR A 98 15.03 -11.47 -8.60
C TYR A 98 15.68 -12.85 -8.80
N GLN A 99 16.12 -13.50 -7.71
CA GLN A 99 16.69 -14.85 -7.76
C GLN A 99 15.67 -15.90 -8.23
N ALA A 100 14.40 -15.78 -7.83
CA ALA A 100 13.34 -16.69 -8.24
C ALA A 100 13.03 -16.56 -9.74
N VAL A 101 13.04 -15.33 -10.28
CA VAL A 101 12.83 -15.05 -11.71
C VAL A 101 13.87 -15.73 -12.58
N GLN A 102 15.12 -15.83 -12.12
CA GLN A 102 16.19 -16.52 -12.85
C GLN A 102 16.05 -18.05 -12.87
N LYS A 103 15.24 -18.63 -11.97
CA LYS A 103 15.10 -20.09 -11.82
C LYS A 103 13.92 -20.62 -12.62
N ASN A 104 12.70 -20.42 -12.12
CA ASN A 104 11.47 -20.86 -12.76
C ASN A 104 10.24 -20.20 -12.13
N THR A 105 9.08 -20.34 -12.78
CA THR A 105 7.80 -19.78 -12.32
C THR A 105 7.29 -20.40 -11.01
N GLN A 106 7.69 -21.64 -10.68
CA GLN A 106 7.26 -22.30 -9.45
C GLN A 106 7.90 -21.64 -8.22
N GLU A 107 9.18 -21.29 -8.28
CA GLU A 107 9.88 -20.59 -7.19
C GLU A 107 9.31 -19.18 -6.96
N ILE A 108 8.96 -18.47 -8.04
CA ILE A 108 8.26 -17.17 -7.93
C ILE A 108 6.94 -17.36 -7.19
N THR A 109 6.16 -18.38 -7.59
CA THR A 109 4.86 -18.66 -6.99
C THR A 109 4.98 -19.00 -5.50
N LYS A 110 5.94 -19.86 -5.12
CA LYS A 110 6.24 -20.20 -3.72
C LYS A 110 6.61 -18.96 -2.91
N LEU A 111 7.47 -18.09 -3.45
CA LEU A 111 7.87 -16.86 -2.79
C LEU A 111 6.68 -15.92 -2.58
N LEU A 112 5.82 -15.74 -3.60
CA LEU A 112 4.63 -14.89 -3.50
C LEU A 112 3.62 -15.43 -2.49
N ILE A 113 3.43 -16.75 -2.40
CA ILE A 113 2.58 -17.38 -1.38
C ILE A 113 3.16 -17.15 0.02
N ARG A 114 4.47 -17.34 0.21
CA ARG A 114 5.13 -17.06 1.49
C ARG A 114 4.98 -15.59 1.89
N LEU A 115 5.21 -14.68 0.96
CA LEU A 115 5.04 -13.24 1.14
C LEU A 115 3.59 -12.90 1.53
N PHE A 116 2.59 -13.51 0.88
CA PHE A 116 1.19 -13.33 1.24
C PHE A 116 0.92 -13.72 2.70
N HIS A 117 1.42 -14.87 3.15
CA HIS A 117 1.25 -15.30 4.54
C HIS A 117 1.96 -14.38 5.54
N LEU A 118 3.17 -13.91 5.22
CA LEU A 118 3.89 -12.95 6.05
C LEU A 118 3.12 -11.63 6.17
N LEU A 119 2.63 -11.09 5.06
CA LEU A 119 1.81 -9.88 5.03
C LEU A 119 0.50 -10.07 5.80
N GLN A 120 -0.12 -11.25 5.71
CA GLN A 120 -1.33 -11.57 6.46
C GLN A 120 -1.11 -11.51 7.98
N GLN A 121 0.04 -11.99 8.46
CA GLN A 121 0.37 -12.04 9.88
C GLN A 121 0.82 -10.68 10.42
N ASN A 122 1.71 -9.99 9.70
CA ASN A 122 2.45 -8.84 10.23
C ASN A 122 2.02 -7.50 9.63
N GLY A 123 1.35 -7.53 8.48
CA GLY A 123 1.01 -6.34 7.69
C GLY A 123 -0.29 -5.65 8.10
N ARG A 124 -1.00 -6.12 9.13
CA ARG A 124 -2.29 -5.54 9.54
C ARG A 124 -2.16 -4.04 9.83
N LYS A 125 -3.09 -3.24 9.30
CA LYS A 125 -3.17 -1.81 9.60
C LYS A 125 -3.62 -1.57 11.04
N SER A 126 -2.93 -0.65 11.71
CA SER A 126 -3.30 -0.17 13.04
C SER A 126 -4.40 0.88 12.95
N HIS A 127 -5.44 0.74 13.76
CA HIS A 127 -6.51 1.72 13.91
C HIS A 127 -6.21 2.65 15.08
N ARG A 128 -6.25 3.96 14.82
CA ARG A 128 -6.12 4.98 15.86
C ARG A 128 -7.52 5.44 16.28
N TYR A 129 -7.69 5.71 17.56
CA TYR A 129 -8.95 6.22 18.11
C TYR A 129 -9.42 7.45 17.33
N GLU A 130 -10.71 7.48 16.97
CA GLU A 130 -11.39 8.53 16.18
C GLU A 130 -10.87 8.80 14.76
N LYS A 131 -9.84 8.08 14.28
CA LYS A 131 -9.33 8.26 12.92
C LYS A 131 -9.91 7.23 11.97
N LYS A 132 -10.69 7.69 10.99
CA LYS A 132 -11.17 6.89 9.87
C LYS A 132 -10.00 6.51 8.94
N THR A 133 -9.98 5.26 8.50
CA THR A 133 -9.09 4.76 7.45
C THR A 133 -9.69 5.01 6.07
N ILE A 134 -8.92 4.74 5.01
CA ILE A 134 -9.41 4.79 3.63
C ILE A 134 -10.61 3.85 3.46
N PHE A 135 -10.54 2.65 4.05
CA PHE A 135 -11.63 1.68 3.95
C PHE A 135 -12.88 2.18 4.66
N ASP A 136 -12.73 2.86 5.80
CA ASP A 136 -13.87 3.46 6.50
C ASP A 136 -14.51 4.60 5.68
N ILE A 137 -13.69 5.45 5.05
CA ILE A 137 -14.17 6.57 4.21
C ILE A 137 -14.86 6.05 2.94
N MET A 138 -14.32 5.00 2.33
CA MET A 138 -14.85 4.40 1.10
C MET A 138 -15.99 3.41 1.34
N GLY A 139 -16.42 3.21 2.60
CA GLY A 139 -17.50 2.27 2.95
C GLY A 139 -17.15 0.81 2.65
N VAL A 140 -15.87 0.44 2.66
CA VAL A 140 -15.44 -0.94 2.43
C VAL A 140 -15.67 -1.75 3.71
N HIS A 141 -16.37 -2.89 3.61
CA HIS A 141 -16.53 -3.80 4.74
C HIS A 141 -15.26 -4.64 4.96
N TYR A 142 -14.80 -4.73 6.21
CA TYR A 142 -13.65 -5.53 6.61
C TYR A 142 -13.75 -5.88 8.11
N GLU A 143 -12.86 -6.73 8.62
CA GLU A 143 -12.91 -7.33 9.96
C GLU A 143 -13.19 -6.31 11.09
N TYR A 144 -12.58 -5.12 11.03
CA TYR A 144 -12.76 -4.09 12.06
C TYR A 144 -14.09 -3.34 11.94
N SER A 145 -14.58 -3.06 10.72
CA SER A 145 -15.87 -2.38 10.54
C SER A 145 -17.02 -3.26 11.05
N ILE A 146 -16.97 -4.56 10.75
CA ILE A 146 -17.94 -5.56 11.23
C ILE A 146 -17.93 -5.63 12.77
N ALA A 147 -16.75 -5.71 13.39
CA ALA A 147 -16.64 -5.76 14.85
C ALA A 147 -17.18 -4.49 15.53
N ARG A 148 -17.04 -3.33 14.88
CA ARG A 148 -17.56 -2.04 15.39
C ARG A 148 -19.08 -1.95 15.27
N GLU A 149 -19.66 -2.44 14.19
CA GLU A 149 -21.12 -2.51 14.00
C GLU A 149 -21.77 -3.41 15.06
N GLN A 150 -21.20 -4.59 15.31
CA GLN A 150 -21.68 -5.50 16.35
C GLN A 150 -21.65 -4.89 17.75
N LYS A 151 -20.62 -4.09 18.08
CA LYS A 151 -20.52 -3.38 19.37
C LYS A 151 -21.49 -2.21 19.52
N LYS A 152 -22.05 -1.67 18.42
CA LYS A 152 -23.05 -0.60 18.46
C LYS A 152 -24.48 -1.14 18.55
N ALA A 153 -24.70 -2.38 18.14
CA ALA A 153 -26.00 -3.04 18.13
C ALA A 153 -26.31 -3.80 19.45
N ALA A 154 -25.31 -3.95 20.33
CA ALA A 154 -25.42 -4.51 21.67
C ALA A 154 -25.42 -3.37 22.71
#